data_AF-A0A661DAG9-F1
#
_entry.id   AF-A0A661DAG9-F1
#
_cell.length_a   1.000
_cell.length_b   1.000
_cell.length_c   1.000
_cell.angle_alpha   90.00
_cell.angle_beta   90.00
_cell.angle_gamma   90.00
#
_symmetry.space_group_name_H-M   'P 1'
#
loop_
_entity.id
_entity.type
_entity.pdbx_description
1 polymer ?
#
loop_
_entity_poly.entity_id
_entity_poly.type
_entity_poly.pdbx_seq_one_letter_code
_entity_poly.pdbx_strand_id
1 'polypeptide(L)' 'MTTSTKCLLACIDGSDLSNVVIEHAIWLAKNSQSPVKFLHTIEHSHRTENAHHEG' A
#
# COMPACT_ATOMS: atom_id res chain seq x y z
N MET A 1 -16.60 24.97 -2.53
CA MET A 1 -15.18 24.65 -2.72
C MET A 1 -14.91 23.32 -2.03
N THR A 2 -14.58 22.25 -2.77
CA THR A 2 -14.19 20.98 -2.15
C THR A 2 -12.71 21.05 -1.81
N THR A 3 -12.38 21.20 -0.52
CA THR A 3 -11.00 21.18 -0.05
C THR A 3 -10.50 19.74 -0.05
N SER A 4 -9.66 19.40 -1.03
CA SER A 4 -8.95 18.11 -1.02
C SER A 4 -8.02 18.06 0.19
N THR A 5 -8.32 17.19 1.14
CA THR A 5 -7.50 17.03 2.35
C THR A 5 -6.23 16.30 1.96
N LYS A 6 -5.07 16.96 2.08
CA LYS A 6 -3.77 16.32 1.85
C LYS A 6 -3.63 15.15 2.82
N CYS A 7 -3.27 13.98 2.29
CA CYS A 7 -3.14 12.74 3.05
C CYS A 7 -1.90 12.00 2.57
N LEU A 8 -1.15 11.42 3.50
CA LEU A 8 -0.05 10.53 3.19
C LEU A 8 -0.60 9.13 2.97
N LEU A 9 -0.11 8.44 1.94
CA LEU A 9 -0.45 7.06 1.63
C LEU A 9 0.83 6.22 1.71
N ALA A 10 0.85 5.24 2.59
CA ALA A 10 1.93 4.27 2.73
C ALA A 10 1.44 2.89 2.27
N CYS A 11 2.10 2.33 1.27
CA CYS A 11 1.78 1.02 0.73
C CYS A 11 2.61 -0.06 1.44
N ILE A 12 1.95 -1.16 1.82
CA ILE A 12 2.52 -2.29 2.54
C ILE A 12 2.34 -3.54 1.69
N ASP A 13 3.41 -4.32 1.54
CA ASP A 13 3.43 -5.55 0.73
C ASP A 13 3.89 -6.79 1.52
N GLY A 14 4.25 -6.62 2.79
CA GLY A 14 4.75 -7.72 3.64
C GLY A 14 6.26 -7.98 3.47
N SER A 15 6.97 -7.14 2.72
CA SER A 15 8.44 -7.17 2.67
C SER A 15 9.07 -6.81 4.03
N ASP A 16 10.35 -7.18 4.21
CA ASP A 16 11.14 -6.86 5.41
C ASP A 16 11.20 -5.36 5.72
N LEU A 17 11.03 -4.51 4.70
CA LEU A 17 11.05 -3.05 4.83
C LEU A 17 9.71 -2.45 5.27
N SER A 18 8.64 -3.24 5.36
CA SER A 18 7.29 -2.76 5.69
C SER A 18 7.27 -1.94 6.99
N ASN A 19 7.96 -2.40 8.03
CA ASN A 19 8.02 -1.69 9.31
C ASN A 19 8.69 -0.31 9.20
N VAL A 20 9.79 -0.21 8.44
CA VAL A 20 10.53 1.06 8.24
C VAL A 20 9.67 2.06 7.46
N VAL A 21 8.93 1.60 6.46
CA VAL A 21 7.99 2.43 5.70
C VAL A 21 6.88 2.97 6.62
N ILE A 22 6.33 2.11 7.50
CA ILE A 22 5.30 2.51 8.47
C ILE A 22 5.84 3.57 9.43
N GLU A 23 7.00 3.33 10.04
CA GLU A 23 7.63 4.25 10.98
C GLU A 23 7.90 5.61 10.34
N HIS A 24 8.45 5.63 9.13
CA HIS A 24 8.71 6.86 8.40
C HIS A 24 7.42 7.61 8.02
N ALA A 25 6.38 6.88 7.61
CA ALA A 25 5.07 7.48 7.31
C ALA A 25 4.43 8.13 8.55
N ILE A 26 4.52 7.49 9.72
CA ILE A 26 4.05 8.04 10.99
C ILE A 26 4.84 9.29 11.36
N TRP A 27 6.17 9.26 11.22
CA TRP A 27 7.02 10.43 11.47
C TRP A 27 6.62 11.59 10.55
N LEU A 28 6.46 11.34 9.24
CA LEU A 28 6.09 12.37 8.28
C LEU A 28 4.68 12.93 8.55
N ALA A 29 3.72 12.08 8.92
CA ALA A 29 2.35 12.49 9.28
C ALA A 29 2.33 13.43 10.49
N LYS A 30 3.12 13.12 11.52
CA LYS A 30 3.28 13.99 12.71
C LYS A 30 3.85 15.35 12.35
N ASN A 31 4.92 15.38 11.53
CA ASN A 31 5.59 16.63 11.14
C ASN A 31 4.74 17.49 10.20
N SER A 32 3.97 16.86 9.32
CA SER A 32 3.13 17.57 8.34
C SER A 32 1.71 17.85 8.81
N GLN A 33 1.35 17.43 10.02
CA GLN A 33 -0.02 17.48 10.57
C GLN A 33 -1.07 16.94 9.58
N SER A 34 -0.68 15.93 8.80
CA SER A 34 -1.50 15.36 7.74
C SER A 34 -1.93 13.94 8.13
N PRO A 35 -3.17 13.53 7.82
CA PRO A 35 -3.60 12.15 8.04
C PRO A 35 -2.73 11.18 7.23
N VAL A 36 -2.54 9.98 7.78
CA VAL A 36 -1.86 8.87 7.11
C VAL A 36 -2.83 7.72 6.88
N LYS A 37 -2.74 7.09 5.71
CA LYS A 37 -3.47 5.87 5.34
C LYS A 37 -2.47 4.78 4.99
N PHE A 38 -2.74 3.57 5.46
CA PHE A 38 -2.01 2.38 5.08
C PHE A 38 -2.82 1.57 4.07
N LEU A 39 -2.20 1.19 2.97
CA LEU A 39 -2.80 0.37 1.93
C LEU A 39 -2.01 -0.93 1.80
N HIS A 40 -2.69 -2.05 2.04
CA HIS A 40 -2.17 -3.38 1.78
C HIS A 40 -3.03 -4.03 0.69
N THR A 41 -2.42 -4.37 -0.44
CA THR A 41 -3.12 -4.99 -1.56
C THR A 41 -2.93 -6.50 -1.49
N ILE A 42 -4.03 -7.24 -1.46
CA ILE A 42 -4.02 -8.69 -1.62
C ILE A 42 -4.17 -8.97 -3.11
N GLU A 43 -3.11 -9.48 -3.74
CA GLU A 43 -3.17 -9.94 -5.13
C GLU A 43 -3.95 -11.26 -5.19
N HIS A 44 -5.09 -11.26 -5.88
CA HIS A 44 -5.75 -12.50 -6.25
C HIS A 44 -4.97 -13.13 -7.39
N SER A 45 -4.30 -14.26 -7.15
CA SER A 45 -3.63 -15.00 -8.20
C SER A 45 -4.65 -15.39 -9.28
N HIS A 46 -4.55 -14.81 -10.48
CA HIS A 46 -5.22 -15.33 -11.67
C HIS A 46 -4.51 -16.62 -12.10
N ARG A 47 -4.67 -17.69 -11.33
CA ARG A 47 -4.40 -19.04 -11.84
C ARG A 47 -5.52 -19.32 -12.82
N THR A 48 -5.27 -19.09 -14.11
CA THR A 48 -6.09 -19.70 -15.15
C THR A 48 -5.95 -21.22 -14.98
N GLU A 49 -7.05 -21.89 -14.67
CA GLU A 49 -7.09 -23.35 -14.48
C GLU A 49 -6.87 -24.14 -15.78
N ASN A 50 -6.51 -23.47 -16.89
CA ASN A 50 -6.29 -24.07 -18.19
C ASN A 50 -4.79 -24.09 -18.51
N ALA A 51 -4.07 -25.07 -17.95
CA ALA A 51 -2.87 -25.60 -18.58
C ALA A 51 -3.31 -26.45 -19.79
N HIS A 52 -3.78 -25.80 -20.86
CA HIS A 52 -4.03 -26.52 -22.10
C HIS A 52 -2.69 -26.82 -22.76
N HIS A 53 -2.35 -28.11 -22.73
CA HIS A 53 -1.25 -28.72 -23.47
C HIS A 53 -1.32 -28.30 -24.94
N GLU A 54 -0.29 -27.63 -25.43
CA GLU A 54 0.05 -27.66 -26.85
C GLU A 54 1.09 -28.76 -27.03
N GLY A 55 0.65 -29.88 -27.59
CA GLY A 55 1.44 -30.90 -28.25
C GLY A 55 0.96 -31.05 -29.68
#